data_AF-A0AAW4X2S8-F1
#
_entry.id   AF-A0AAW4X2S8-F1
#
_cell.length_a   1.000
_cell.length_b   1.000
_cell.length_c   1.000
_cell.angle_alpha   90.00
_cell.angle_beta   90.00
_cell.angle_gamma   90.00
#
_symmetry.space_group_name_H-M   'P 1'
#
loop_
_entity.id
_entity.type
_entity.pdbx_description
1 polymer ?
#
loop_
_entity_poly.entity_id
_entity_poly.type
_entity_poly.pdbx_seq_one_letter_code
_entity_poly.pdbx_strand_id
1 'polypeptide(L)' 'CGRKRTQLSLAELTYINDKIAQGWTPDTIIGRAERPISCNLRTLYRMFERGQFGFDVRSLPMRGKRHPNGYV' A
#
# COMPACT_ATOMS: atom_id res chain seq x y z
N CYS A 1 17.20 17.14 -4.48
CA CYS A 1 16.40 16.74 -3.31
C CYS A 1 16.29 15.22 -3.28
N GLY A 2 17.11 14.54 -2.49
CA GLY A 2 17.39 13.09 -2.59
C GLY A 2 16.99 12.32 -1.34
N ARG A 3 15.69 12.23 -1.04
CA ARG A 3 15.23 11.26 -0.03
C ARG A 3 15.53 9.86 -0.58
N LYS A 4 16.43 9.12 0.08
CA LYS A 4 16.77 7.73 -0.28
C LYS A 4 15.47 6.93 -0.43
N ARG A 5 15.36 6.13 -1.50
CA ARG A 5 14.21 5.24 -1.70
C ARG A 5 14.04 4.42 -0.43
N THR A 6 12.84 4.42 0.15
CA THR A 6 12.55 3.59 1.31
C THR A 6 12.70 2.14 0.88
N GLN A 7 13.72 1.47 1.41
CA GLN A 7 13.90 0.04 1.23
C GLN A 7 13.12 -0.64 2.35
N LEU A 8 12.09 -1.39 1.97
CA LEU A 8 11.40 -2.29 2.89
C LEU A 8 12.25 -3.55 3.02
N SER A 9 12.42 -4.03 4.25
CA SER A 9 13.04 -5.32 4.51
C SER A 9 12.13 -6.45 3.99
N LEU A 10 12.71 -7.61 3.70
CA LEU A 10 11.95 -8.77 3.20
C LEU A 10 10.81 -9.15 4.16
N ALA A 11 11.02 -9.05 5.47
CA ALA A 11 10.00 -9.31 6.49
C ALA A 11 8.82 -8.33 6.41
N GLU A 12 9.05 -7.06 6.10
CA GLU A 12 8.00 -6.05 5.91
C GLU A 12 7.24 -6.35 4.61
N LEU A 13 7.95 -6.69 3.53
CA LEU A 13 7.35 -7.05 2.24
C LEU A 13 6.46 -8.29 2.35
N THR A 14 6.93 -9.34 3.01
CA THR A 14 6.13 -10.56 3.23
C THR A 14 4.91 -10.25 4.07
N TYR A 15 5.06 -9.48 5.15
CA TYR A 15 3.93 -9.08 5.99
C TYR A 15 2.88 -8.27 5.22
N ILE A 16 3.32 -7.28 4.45
CA ILE A 16 2.40 -6.46 3.64
C ILE A 16 1.69 -7.34 2.61
N ASN A 17 2.42 -8.16 1.84
CA ASN A 17 1.80 -9.03 0.84
C ASN A 17 0.82 -10.03 1.45
N ASP A 18 1.16 -10.64 2.59
CA ASP A 18 0.28 -11.56 3.32
C ASP A 18 -1.03 -10.88 3.75
N LYS A 19 -0.96 -9.65 4.27
CA LYS A 19 -2.16 -8.89 4.66
C LYS A 19 -2.97 -8.41 3.45
N ILE A 20 -2.31 -8.00 2.36
CA ILE A 20 -3.00 -7.65 1.11
C ILE A 20 -3.71 -8.89 0.54
N ALA A 21 -3.10 -10.08 0.58
CA ALA A 21 -3.72 -11.34 0.17
C ALA A 21 -4.95 -11.69 1.03
N GLN A 22 -4.95 -11.29 2.31
CA GLN A 22 -6.12 -11.36 3.20
C GLN A 22 -7.19 -10.28 2.91
N GLY A 23 -7.01 -9.44 1.90
CA GLY A 23 -7.95 -8.39 1.52
C GLY A 23 -7.83 -7.11 2.36
N TRP A 24 -6.71 -6.92 3.07
CA TRP A 24 -6.50 -5.71 3.85
C TRP A 24 -6.05 -4.54 2.97
N THR A 25 -6.36 -3.33 3.41
CA THR A 25 -5.87 -2.10 2.78
C THR A 25 -4.56 -1.63 3.42
N PRO A 26 -3.71 -0.88 2.69
CA PRO A 26 -2.51 -0.24 3.25
C PRO A 26 -2.80 0.63 4.49
N ASP A 27 -3.97 1.28 4.55
CA ASP A 27 -4.44 2.01 5.74
C ASP A 27 -4.73 1.11 6.92
N THR A 28 -5.31 -0.07 6.70
CA THR A 28 -5.54 -1.03 7.78
C THR A 28 -4.22 -1.59 8.29
N ILE A 29 -3.28 -1.91 7.39
CA ILE A 29 -1.98 -2.49 7.73
C ILE A 29 -1.16 -1.52 8.61
N ILE A 30 -1.12 -0.23 8.24
CA ILE A 30 -0.38 0.79 9.01
C ILE A 30 -1.18 1.27 10.23
N GLY A 31 -2.50 1.43 10.11
CA GLY A 31 -3.37 1.95 11.15
C GLY A 31 -3.53 1.01 12.34
N ARG A 32 -3.43 -0.31 12.14
CA ARG A 32 -3.40 -1.27 13.25
C ARG A 32 -2.09 -1.28 14.03
N ALA A 33 -1.01 -0.73 13.45
CA ALA A 33 0.33 -0.72 14.04
C ALA A 33 0.80 -2.09 14.59
N GLU A 34 0.31 -3.19 14.00
CA GLU A 34 0.61 -4.57 14.41
C GLU A 34 2.11 -4.88 14.28
N ARG A 35 2.76 -4.23 13.31
CA ARG A 35 4.22 -4.26 13.12
C ARG A 35 4.75 -2.86 12.78
N PRO A 36 5.96 -2.51 13.24
CA PRO A 36 6.62 -1.28 12.81
C PRO A 36 6.98 -1.40 11.34
N ILE A 37 6.42 -0.51 10.51
CA ILE A 37 6.75 -0.38 9.09
C ILE A 37 7.58 0.88 8.92
N SER A 38 8.70 0.77 8.22
CA SER A 38 9.68 1.84 7.99
C SER A 38 9.16 2.95 7.07
N CYS A 39 8.04 2.72 6.39
CA CYS A 39 7.41 3.64 5.45
C CYS A 39 6.05 4.12 5.94
N ASN A 40 5.71 5.38 5.64
CA ASN A 40 4.38 5.91 5.90
C ASN A 40 3.35 5.43 4.87
N LEU A 41 2.07 5.63 5.20
CA LEU A 41 0.92 5.30 4.37
C LEU A 41 1.03 5.79 2.93
N ARG A 42 1.36 7.07 2.75
CA ARG A 42 1.44 7.71 1.44
C ARG A 42 2.56 7.11 0.59
N THR A 43 3.69 6.78 1.20
CA THR A 43 4.79 6.10 0.53
C THR A 43 4.37 4.69 0.12
N LEU A 44 3.66 3.97 0.99
CA LEU A 44 3.15 2.63 0.68
C LEU A 44 2.21 2.67 -0.53
N TYR A 45 1.20 3.54 -0.55
CA TYR A 45 0.33 3.73 -1.72
C TYR A 45 1.10 4.05 -3.00
N ARG A 46 2.10 4.94 -2.94
CA ARG A 46 2.95 5.26 -4.10
C ARG A 46 3.79 4.08 -4.57
N MET A 47 4.10 3.12 -3.70
CA MET A 47 4.78 1.89 -4.11
C MET A 47 3.85 0.98 -4.91
N PHE A 48 2.58 0.86 -4.50
CA PHE A 48 1.52 0.16 -5.27
C PHE A 48 1.28 0.81 -6.63
N GLU A 49 1.15 2.14 -6.68
CA GLU A 49 0.98 2.88 -7.96
C GLU A 49 2.14 2.67 -8.93
N ARG A 50 3.34 2.40 -8.40
CA ARG A 50 4.58 2.23 -9.20
C ARG A 50 4.91 0.77 -9.53
N GLY A 51 4.14 -0.21 -9.06
CA GLY A 51 4.49 -1.61 -9.27
C GLY A 51 5.73 -2.08 -8.50
N GLN A 52 6.12 -1.40 -7.41
CA GLN A 52 7.36 -1.72 -6.71
C GLN A 52 7.21 -2.94 -5.80
N PHE A 53 8.24 -3.79 -5.71
CA PHE A 53 8.29 -4.95 -4.80
C PHE A 53 7.14 -5.97 -4.98
N GLY A 54 6.57 -6.05 -6.19
CA GLY A 54 5.43 -6.92 -6.48
C GLY A 54 4.09 -6.37 -6.03
N PHE A 55 4.04 -5.11 -5.58
CA PHE A 55 2.80 -4.44 -5.23
C PHE A 55 2.07 -3.97 -6.48
N ASP A 56 0.84 -4.46 -6.68
CA ASP A 56 -0.02 -4.03 -7.76
C ASP A 56 -1.22 -3.27 -7.21
N VAL A 57 -1.52 -2.12 -7.81
CA VAL A 57 -2.70 -1.31 -7.46
C VAL A 57 -4.01 -2.11 -7.59
N ARG A 58 -4.05 -3.13 -8.46
CA ARG A 58 -5.20 -4.04 -8.66
C ARG A 58 -5.38 -5.01 -7.50
N SER A 59 -4.32 -5.31 -6.75
CA SER A 59 -4.38 -6.13 -5.54
C SER A 59 -4.98 -5.38 -4.36
N LEU A 60 -5.03 -4.05 -4.43
CA LEU A 60 -5.74 -3.27 -3.43
C LEU A 60 -7.24 -3.43 -3.66
N PRO A 61 -8.03 -3.66 -2.59
CA PRO A 61 -9.48 -3.57 -2.69
C PRO A 61 -9.82 -2.09 -2.90
N MET A 62 -9.80 -1.65 -4.17
CA MET A 62 -10.05 -0.27 -4.54
C MET A 62 -11.44 0.13 -4.03
N ARG A 63 -11.49 0.90 -2.93
CA ARG A 63 -12.70 1.63 -2.53
C ARG A 63 -12.85 2.87 -3.41
N GLY A 64 -13.01 2.64 -4.70
CA GLY A 64 -13.38 3.66 -5.66
C GLY A 64 -14.90 3.67 -5.87
N LYS A 65 -15.67 4.17 -4.90
CA LYS A 65 -16.98 4.82 -5.22
C LYS A 65 -16.70 6.19 -5.86
N ARG A 66 -15.78 6.24 -6.81
CA ARG A 66 -15.51 7.47 -7.53
C ARG A 66 -16.54 7.47 -8.65
N HIS A 67 -17.66 8.14 -8.39
CA HIS A 67 -18.63 8.43 -9.43
C HIS A 67 -17.86 9.09 -10.58
N PRO A 68 -18.15 8.72 -11.84
CA PRO A 68 -17.58 9.41 -12.98
C PRO A 68 -17.89 10.90 -12.86
N ASN A 69 -16.94 11.77 -13.21
CA ASN A 69 -17.20 13.21 -13.32
C ASN A 69 -18.30 13.39 -14.39
N GLY A 70 -19.51 13.74 -13.96
CA GLY A 70 -20.71 13.76 -14.80
C GLY A 70 -21.86 12.88 -14.31
N TYR A 71 -21.82 12.37 -13.07
CA TYR A 71 -23.00 11.76 -12.46
C TYR A 71 -24.11 12.83 -12.28
N VAL A 72 -25.15 12.72 -13.10
CA VAL A 72 -26.37 13.53 -13.07
C VAL A 72 -27.36 12.96 -12.07
#